data_AF-A0A347WI06-F1
#
_entry.id   AF-A0A347WI06-F1
#
_cell.length_a   1.000
_cell.length_b   1.000
_cell.length_c   1.000
_cell.angle_alpha   90.00
_cell.angle_beta   90.00
_cell.angle_gamma   90.00
#
_symmetry.space_group_name_H-M   'P 1'
#
loop_
_entity.id
_entity.type
_entity.pdbx_description
1 polymer ?
#
loop_
_entity_poly.entity_id
_entity_poly.type
_entity_poly.pdbx_seq_one_letter_code
_entity_poly.pdbx_strand_id
1 'polypeptide(L)'
;MDRIDRIEQQRQAIGMSLEDLSLRSGLAYNTVRDALRHISNPTQDTLDRMEIILGIDVTFPEDTPANVHIQETAARTKSQEASLFDIARQVSANYAKALDNYLKALHPALTYKQYLILNYVQAHPEGQITLTRISDELGLTYAIVRKAVESLQEETYIHRYNRGFNTHSKGYYYQLTPKGKRVHQAIQRDLTEYHQLLQKATGLAELDTITPNLIERIVPTMDRFIANRKSKP
;
A
#
# COMPACT_ATOMS: atom_id res chain seq x y z
N MET A 1 -23.90 12.28 -36.40
CA MET A 1 -23.13 11.04 -36.25
C MET A 1 -23.33 10.58 -34.83
N ASP A 2 -23.79 9.34 -34.63
CA ASP A 2 -24.04 8.84 -33.27
C ASP A 2 -22.73 8.70 -32.50
N ARG A 3 -22.75 8.82 -31.16
CA ARG A 3 -21.55 8.73 -30.32
C ARG A 3 -20.85 7.38 -30.53
N ILE A 4 -21.64 6.31 -30.58
CA ILE A 4 -21.16 4.94 -30.80
C ILE A 4 -20.44 4.83 -32.16
N ASP A 5 -20.99 5.44 -33.21
CA ASP A 5 -20.38 5.43 -34.54
C ASP A 5 -19.03 6.16 -34.57
N ARG A 6 -18.90 7.27 -33.82
CA ARG A 6 -17.62 7.99 -33.68
C ARG A 6 -16.58 7.15 -32.94
N ILE A 7 -16.98 6.46 -31.87
CA ILE A 7 -16.14 5.55 -31.10
C ILE A 7 -15.65 4.42 -32.01
N GLU A 8 -16.53 3.78 -32.76
CA GLU A 8 -16.17 2.70 -33.66
C GLU A 8 -15.23 3.18 -34.79
N GLN A 9 -15.53 4.32 -35.41
CA GLN A 9 -14.70 4.90 -36.46
C GLN A 9 -13.29 5.23 -35.95
N GLN A 10 -13.18 5.86 -34.78
CA GLN A 10 -11.88 6.20 -34.21
C GLN A 10 -11.09 4.96 -33.81
N ARG A 11 -11.75 3.96 -33.20
CA ARG A 11 -11.15 2.67 -32.86
C ARG A 11 -10.53 2.00 -34.08
N GLN A 12 -11.27 1.97 -35.20
CA GLN A 12 -10.78 1.43 -36.46
C GLN A 12 -9.63 2.26 -37.04
N ALA A 13 -9.71 3.59 -36.97
CA ALA A 13 -8.69 4.50 -37.48
C ALA A 13 -7.32 4.32 -36.79
N ILE A 14 -7.32 4.04 -35.48
CA ILE A 14 -6.10 3.78 -34.70
C ILE A 14 -5.70 2.30 -34.66
N GLY A 15 -6.46 1.41 -35.33
CA GLY A 15 -6.19 -0.03 -35.38
C GLY A 15 -6.33 -0.76 -34.04
N MET A 16 -7.13 -0.24 -33.10
CA MET A 16 -7.27 -0.81 -31.76
C MET A 16 -8.25 -1.99 -31.75
N SER A 17 -7.86 -3.13 -31.19
CA SER A 17 -8.76 -4.28 -31.04
C SER A 17 -9.85 -4.03 -30.00
N LEU A 18 -10.94 -4.82 -30.02
CA LEU A 18 -11.99 -4.72 -29.00
C LEU A 18 -11.48 -5.19 -27.63
N GLU A 19 -10.59 -6.18 -27.63
CA GLU A 19 -9.89 -6.70 -26.47
C GLU A 19 -9.03 -5.59 -25.81
N ASP A 20 -8.29 -4.84 -26.62
CA ASP A 20 -7.47 -3.72 -26.13
C ASP A 20 -8.34 -2.57 -25.59
N LEU A 21 -9.43 -2.23 -26.29
CA LEU A 21 -10.35 -1.19 -25.83
C LEU A 21 -11.00 -1.59 -24.50
N SER A 22 -11.42 -2.85 -24.36
CA SER A 22 -11.96 -3.41 -23.11
C SER A 22 -10.93 -3.35 -21.97
N LEU A 23 -9.70 -3.83 -22.21
CA LEU A 23 -8.64 -3.84 -21.21
C LEU A 23 -8.29 -2.43 -20.73
N ARG A 24 -8.15 -1.48 -21.67
CA ARG A 24 -7.74 -0.10 -21.36
C ARG A 24 -8.85 0.74 -20.74
N SER A 25 -10.10 0.52 -21.12
CA SER A 25 -11.26 1.21 -20.53
C SER A 25 -11.71 0.63 -19.18
N GLY A 26 -11.22 -0.57 -18.83
CA GLY A 26 -11.66 -1.31 -17.65
C GLY A 26 -13.11 -1.81 -17.75
N LEU A 27 -13.67 -1.83 -18.96
CA LEU A 27 -15.02 -2.36 -19.24
C LEU A 27 -14.93 -3.84 -19.61
N ALA A 28 -15.97 -4.60 -19.29
CA ALA A 28 -16.05 -6.00 -19.73
C ALA A 28 -16.12 -6.07 -21.26
N TYR A 29 -15.45 -7.06 -21.85
CA TYR A 29 -15.39 -7.25 -23.31
C TYR A 29 -16.77 -7.27 -23.96
N ASN A 30 -17.71 -8.02 -23.37
CA ASN A 30 -19.08 -8.11 -23.88
C ASN A 30 -19.80 -6.76 -23.82
N THR A 31 -19.55 -5.93 -22.79
CA THR A 31 -20.14 -4.59 -22.69
C THR A 31 -19.67 -3.69 -23.83
N VAL A 32 -18.37 -3.70 -24.15
CA VAL A 32 -17.81 -2.93 -25.27
C VAL A 32 -18.34 -3.45 -26.61
N ARG A 33 -18.32 -4.77 -26.81
CA ARG A 33 -18.78 -5.42 -28.04
C ARG A 33 -20.27 -5.16 -28.29
N ASP A 34 -21.10 -5.29 -27.26
CA ASP A 34 -22.55 -5.16 -27.39
C ASP A 34 -22.97 -3.69 -27.53
N ALA A 35 -22.20 -2.75 -26.95
CA ALA A 35 -22.37 -1.31 -27.19
C ALA A 35 -22.03 -0.93 -28.65
N LEU A 36 -20.89 -1.36 -29.17
CA LEU A 36 -20.46 -1.04 -30.55
C LEU A 36 -21.29 -1.75 -31.62
N ARG A 37 -21.98 -2.84 -31.27
CA ARG A 37 -22.93 -3.53 -32.15
C ARG A 37 -24.38 -3.03 -32.02
N HIS A 38 -24.62 -1.98 -31.24
CA HIS A 38 -25.96 -1.44 -30.97
C HIS A 38 -26.93 -2.50 -30.41
N ILE A 39 -26.40 -3.53 -29.71
CA ILE A 39 -27.19 -4.62 -29.11
C ILE A 39 -27.77 -4.18 -27.76
N SER A 40 -27.07 -3.30 -27.06
CA SER A 40 -27.52 -2.70 -25.79
C SER A 40 -27.34 -1.19 -25.82
N ASN A 41 -28.13 -0.47 -25.01
CA ASN A 41 -27.95 0.95 -24.81
C ASN A 41 -26.83 1.19 -23.79
N PRO A 42 -25.62 1.63 -24.19
CA PRO A 42 -24.54 1.87 -23.26
C PRO A 42 -24.88 3.06 -22.35
N THR A 43 -24.42 2.99 -21.10
CA THR A 43 -24.50 4.13 -20.18
C THR A 43 -23.56 5.24 -20.63
N GLN A 44 -23.80 6.48 -20.19
CA GLN A 44 -22.86 7.59 -20.46
C GLN A 44 -21.44 7.28 -19.97
N ASP A 45 -21.29 6.70 -18.77
CA ASP A 45 -19.97 6.28 -18.24
C ASP A 45 -19.27 5.26 -19.15
N THR A 46 -20.03 4.36 -19.79
CA THR A 46 -19.49 3.39 -20.75
C THR A 46 -18.93 4.10 -21.99
N LEU A 47 -19.70 5.06 -22.54
CA LEU A 47 -19.29 5.84 -23.70
C LEU A 47 -18.08 6.74 -23.39
N ASP A 48 -18.10 7.43 -22.25
CA ASP A 48 -17.03 8.35 -21.84
C ASP A 48 -15.70 7.61 -21.67
N ARG A 49 -15.71 6.42 -21.05
CA ARG A 49 -14.50 5.59 -20.90
C ARG A 49 -13.93 5.14 -22.24
N MET A 50 -14.78 4.81 -23.21
CA MET A 50 -14.33 4.46 -24.55
C MET A 50 -13.76 5.68 -25.29
N GLU A 51 -14.42 6.84 -25.21
CA GLU A 51 -13.96 8.08 -25.85
C GLU A 51 -12.60 8.55 -25.29
N ILE A 52 -12.38 8.47 -23.97
CA ILE A 52 -11.10 8.83 -23.33
C ILE A 52 -9.95 7.97 -23.87
N ILE A 53 -10.14 6.64 -23.95
CA ILE A 53 -9.11 5.73 -24.44
C ILE A 53 -8.79 5.95 -25.92
N LEU A 54 -9.79 6.38 -26.69
CA LEU A 54 -9.66 6.64 -28.12
C LEU A 54 -9.20 8.07 -28.43
N GLY A 55 -9.01 8.92 -27.40
CA GLY A 55 -8.63 10.32 -27.57
C GLY A 55 -9.66 11.13 -28.35
N ILE A 56 -10.94 10.75 -28.28
CA ILE A 56 -12.04 11.52 -28.86
C ILE A 56 -12.31 12.68 -27.91
N ASP A 57 -12.19 13.91 -28.40
CA ASP A 57 -12.45 15.12 -27.59
C ASP A 57 -13.81 15.02 -26.92
N VAL A 58 -13.80 14.84 -25.60
CA VAL A 58 -15.01 14.78 -24.77
C VAL A 58 -15.50 16.21 -24.61
N THR A 59 -16.27 16.69 -25.60
CA THR A 59 -16.97 17.97 -25.48
C THR A 59 -18.14 17.79 -24.51
N PHE A 60 -17.95 18.24 -23.26
CA PHE A 60 -19.01 18.33 -22.27
C PHE A 60 -19.99 19.45 -22.68
N PRO A 61 -21.31 19.21 -22.72
CA PRO A 61 -22.27 20.27 -23.00
C PRO A 61 -22.24 21.34 -21.89
N GLU A 62 -22.08 22.61 -22.28
CA GLU A 62 -21.86 23.78 -21.42
C GLU A 62 -23.02 24.13 -20.46
N ASP A 63 -24.13 23.40 -20.45
CA ASP A 63 -25.34 23.74 -19.68
C ASP A 63 -25.52 22.97 -18.36
N THR A 64 -24.48 22.30 -17.86
CA THR A 64 -24.57 21.60 -16.57
C THR A 64 -24.22 22.57 -15.43
N PRO A 65 -25.12 22.86 -14.47
CA PRO A 65 -24.83 23.82 -13.40
C PRO A 65 -23.62 23.38 -12.58
N ALA A 66 -22.65 24.29 -12.43
CA ALA A 66 -21.32 24.05 -11.85
C ALA A 66 -21.31 23.34 -10.47
N ASN A 67 -22.43 23.38 -9.73
CA ASN A 67 -22.57 22.69 -8.45
C ASN A 67 -22.63 21.15 -8.54
N VAL A 68 -23.02 20.56 -9.67
CA VAL A 68 -23.01 19.10 -9.86
C VAL A 68 -21.61 18.60 -10.21
N HIS A 69 -20.86 19.37 -11.00
CA HIS A 69 -19.50 19.04 -11.44
C HIS A 69 -18.50 18.92 -10.28
N ILE A 70 -18.60 19.78 -9.25
CA ILE A 70 -17.70 19.71 -8.09
C ILE A 70 -18.00 18.46 -7.24
N GLN A 71 -19.27 18.04 -7.15
CA GLN A 71 -19.65 16.87 -6.37
C GLN A 71 -19.29 15.55 -7.07
N GLU A 72 -19.47 15.42 -8.38
CA GLU A 72 -19.06 14.21 -9.11
C GLU A 72 -17.56 14.05 -9.22
N THR A 73 -16.81 15.15 -9.42
CA THR A 73 -15.34 15.08 -9.42
C THR A 73 -14.83 14.72 -8.02
N ALA A 74 -15.35 15.33 -6.96
CA ALA A 74 -14.99 14.96 -5.59
C ALA A 74 -15.44 13.54 -5.20
N ALA A 75 -16.55 13.04 -5.73
CA ALA A 75 -17.01 11.66 -5.52
C ALA A 75 -16.18 10.65 -6.31
N ARG A 76 -15.76 10.97 -7.54
CA ARG A 76 -14.85 10.16 -8.37
C ARG A 76 -13.45 10.10 -7.77
N THR A 77 -12.89 11.21 -7.30
CA THR A 77 -11.60 11.24 -6.60
C THR A 77 -11.69 10.44 -5.29
N LYS A 78 -12.75 10.61 -4.49
CA LYS A 78 -12.97 9.78 -3.28
C LYS A 78 -13.14 8.29 -3.58
N SER A 79 -13.80 7.93 -4.68
CA SER A 79 -14.03 6.54 -5.10
C SER A 79 -12.74 5.86 -5.59
N GLN A 80 -11.92 6.58 -6.37
CA GLN A 80 -10.59 6.08 -6.79
C GLN A 80 -9.60 6.05 -5.61
N GLU A 81 -9.61 7.03 -4.72
CA GLU A 81 -8.81 7.01 -3.49
C GLU A 81 -9.23 5.89 -2.54
N ALA A 82 -10.53 5.62 -2.40
CA ALA A 82 -11.04 4.48 -1.64
C ALA A 82 -10.59 3.15 -2.26
N SER A 83 -10.66 3.02 -3.60
CA SER A 83 -10.20 1.84 -4.32
C SER A 83 -8.69 1.61 -4.17
N LEU A 84 -7.86 2.65 -4.29
CA LEU A 84 -6.42 2.56 -4.09
C LEU A 84 -6.06 2.26 -2.64
N PHE A 85 -6.80 2.83 -1.68
CA PHE A 85 -6.65 2.55 -0.26
C PHE A 85 -6.98 1.09 0.06
N ASP A 86 -8.06 0.55 -0.53
CA ASP A 86 -8.46 -0.84 -0.33
C ASP A 86 -7.44 -1.81 -0.95
N ILE A 87 -6.93 -1.49 -2.15
CA ILE A 87 -5.83 -2.25 -2.78
C ILE A 87 -4.57 -2.20 -1.90
N ALA A 88 -4.14 -1.02 -1.46
CA ALA A 88 -2.96 -0.85 -0.61
C ALA A 88 -3.12 -1.59 0.73
N ARG A 89 -4.32 -1.55 1.32
CA ARG A 89 -4.66 -2.28 2.53
C ARG A 89 -4.60 -3.79 2.31
N GLN A 90 -5.14 -4.29 1.19
CA GLN A 90 -5.15 -5.72 0.89
C GLN A 90 -3.74 -6.25 0.59
N VAL A 91 -2.93 -5.49 -0.17
CA VAL A 91 -1.52 -5.80 -0.42
C VAL A 91 -0.73 -5.83 0.90
N SER A 92 -0.91 -4.82 1.75
CA SER A 92 -0.26 -4.74 3.07
C SER A 92 -0.65 -5.91 3.97
N ALA A 93 -1.93 -6.28 3.99
CA ALA A 93 -2.43 -7.40 4.78
C ALA A 93 -1.89 -8.75 4.29
N ASN A 94 -1.85 -8.95 2.97
CA ASN A 94 -1.30 -10.17 2.37
C ASN A 94 0.19 -10.28 2.62
N TYR A 95 0.94 -9.18 2.47
CA TYR A 95 2.37 -9.13 2.77
C TYR A 95 2.64 -9.42 4.26
N ALA A 96 1.92 -8.77 5.17
CA ALA A 96 2.05 -9.03 6.61
C ALA A 96 1.75 -10.49 6.97
N LYS A 97 0.74 -11.11 6.34
CA LYS A 97 0.39 -12.53 6.56
C LYS A 97 1.46 -13.47 6.01
N ALA A 98 1.97 -13.20 4.81
CA ALA A 98 3.04 -14.01 4.22
C ALA A 98 4.31 -13.94 5.06
N LEU A 99 4.68 -12.75 5.52
CA LEU A 99 5.83 -12.54 6.38
C LEU A 99 5.63 -13.15 7.77
N ASP A 100 4.44 -13.08 8.36
CA ASP A 100 4.14 -13.74 9.63
C ASP A 100 4.25 -15.28 9.53
N ASN A 101 3.77 -15.86 8.43
CA ASN A 101 3.92 -17.30 8.17
C ASN A 101 5.39 -17.71 7.99
N TYR A 102 6.16 -16.90 7.25
CA TYR A 102 7.59 -17.13 7.05
C TYR A 102 8.38 -17.02 8.36
N LEU A 103 8.11 -15.96 9.14
CA LEU A 103 8.73 -15.75 10.45
C LEU A 103 8.40 -16.89 11.41
N LYS A 104 7.16 -17.38 11.43
CA LYS A 104 6.78 -18.54 12.26
C LYS A 104 7.49 -19.82 11.85
N ALA A 105 7.80 -20.01 10.57
CA ALA A 105 8.56 -21.16 10.10
C ALA A 105 10.02 -21.12 10.58
N LEU A 106 10.65 -19.94 10.60
CA LEU A 106 12.03 -19.75 11.07
C LEU A 106 12.14 -19.69 12.59
N HIS A 107 11.23 -18.96 13.21
CA HIS A 107 11.18 -18.68 14.64
C HIS A 107 9.72 -18.75 15.12
N PRO A 108 9.23 -19.94 15.54
CA PRO A 108 7.82 -20.14 15.92
C PRO A 108 7.31 -19.20 17.02
N ALA A 109 8.20 -18.71 17.87
CA ALA A 109 7.90 -17.79 18.95
C ALA A 109 7.80 -16.32 18.53
N LEU A 110 8.11 -15.98 17.27
CA LEU A 110 8.18 -14.61 16.77
C LEU A 110 7.07 -14.33 15.75
N THR A 111 6.21 -13.37 16.09
CA THR A 111 5.22 -12.79 15.19
C THR A 111 5.81 -11.63 14.38
N TYR A 112 5.17 -11.27 13.27
CA TYR A 112 5.55 -10.11 12.46
C TYR A 112 5.67 -8.81 13.27
N LYS A 113 4.73 -8.55 14.17
CA LYS A 113 4.73 -7.34 15.02
C LYS A 113 5.93 -7.32 15.98
N GLN A 114 6.28 -8.47 16.56
CA GLN A 114 7.45 -8.58 17.43
C GLN A 114 8.74 -8.39 16.63
N TYR A 115 8.80 -8.92 15.41
CA TYR A 115 9.93 -8.68 14.51
C TYR A 115 10.09 -7.19 14.16
N LEU A 116 9.00 -6.47 13.86
CA LEU A 116 9.05 -5.02 13.63
C LEU A 116 9.64 -4.27 14.82
N ILE A 117 9.27 -4.65 16.04
CA ILE A 117 9.82 -4.07 17.27
C ILE A 117 11.31 -4.38 17.40
N LEU A 118 11.74 -5.62 17.16
CA LEU A 118 13.17 -5.98 17.17
C LEU A 118 13.96 -5.17 16.16
N ASN A 119 13.44 -5.03 14.94
CA ASN A 119 14.06 -4.25 13.88
C ASN A 119 14.18 -2.77 14.26
N TYR A 120 13.11 -2.19 14.81
CA TYR A 120 13.10 -0.81 15.28
C TYR A 120 14.11 -0.59 16.43
N VAL A 121 14.18 -1.51 17.39
CA VAL A 121 15.13 -1.43 18.51
C VAL A 121 16.58 -1.57 18.02
N GLN A 122 16.85 -2.45 17.05
CA GLN A 122 18.19 -2.60 16.46
C GLN A 122 18.63 -1.33 15.72
N ALA A 123 17.71 -0.68 15.00
CA ALA A 123 18.01 0.53 14.22
C ALA A 123 18.34 1.76 15.10
N HIS A 124 18.05 1.69 16.40
CA HIS A 124 18.26 2.80 17.34
C HIS A 124 19.15 2.36 18.52
N PRO A 125 20.41 1.94 18.27
CA PRO A 125 21.27 1.34 19.31
C PRO A 125 21.65 2.34 20.43
N GLU A 126 21.64 3.64 20.12
CA GLU A 126 21.93 4.73 21.06
C GLU A 126 20.67 5.32 21.72
N GLY A 127 19.50 4.79 21.34
CA GLY A 127 18.22 5.44 21.55
C GLY A 127 17.59 5.22 22.92
N GLN A 128 17.00 6.29 23.43
CA GLN A 128 15.96 6.27 24.46
C GLN A 128 14.66 5.72 23.88
N ILE A 129 14.61 4.40 23.65
CA ILE A 129 13.45 3.75 23.05
C ILE A 129 12.43 3.45 24.13
N THR A 130 11.33 4.19 24.16
CA THR A 130 10.19 3.96 25.05
C THR A 130 9.07 3.22 24.33
N LEU A 131 8.12 2.65 25.08
CA LEU A 131 6.90 2.04 24.49
C LEU A 131 6.13 3.04 23.63
N THR A 132 5.99 4.28 24.11
CA THR A 132 5.31 5.36 23.39
C THR A 132 5.98 5.61 22.04
N ARG A 133 7.30 5.75 22.03
CA ARG A 133 8.05 5.96 20.79
C ARG A 133 7.90 4.80 19.81
N ILE A 134 7.97 3.55 20.29
CA ILE A 134 7.72 2.37 19.44
C ILE A 134 6.29 2.41 18.86
N SER A 135 5.30 2.79 19.68
CA SER A 135 3.90 2.92 19.27
C SER A 135 3.73 3.92 18.13
N ASP A 136 4.31 5.11 18.29
CA ASP A 136 4.16 6.23 17.36
C ASP A 136 4.85 5.99 16.03
N GLU A 137 6.00 5.32 16.06
CA GLU A 137 6.84 5.05 14.89
C GLU A 137 6.33 3.85 14.09
N LEU A 138 5.86 2.80 14.78
CA LEU A 138 5.31 1.62 14.10
C LEU A 138 3.82 1.75 13.76
N GLY A 139 3.17 2.85 14.15
CA GLY A 139 1.73 3.04 13.96
C GLY A 139 0.88 1.98 14.68
N LEU A 140 1.40 1.41 15.75
CA LEU A 140 0.73 0.40 16.56
C LEU A 140 0.08 1.05 17.78
N THR A 141 -0.95 0.43 18.35
CA THR A 141 -1.52 0.92 19.61
C THR A 141 -0.59 0.56 20.78
N TYR A 142 -0.58 1.40 21.82
CA TYR A 142 0.25 1.18 23.00
C TYR A 142 0.01 -0.20 23.64
N ALA A 143 -1.25 -0.65 23.68
CA ALA A 143 -1.60 -1.97 24.21
C ALA A 143 -0.99 -3.13 23.40
N ILE A 144 -0.94 -2.99 22.06
CA ILE A 144 -0.32 -3.99 21.18
C ILE A 144 1.19 -3.99 21.40
N VAL A 145 1.82 -2.81 21.43
CA VAL A 145 3.27 -2.69 21.65
C VAL A 145 3.66 -3.25 23.01
N ARG A 146 2.92 -2.89 24.07
CA ARG A 146 3.17 -3.38 25.43
C ARG A 146 3.16 -4.90 25.50
N LYS A 147 2.11 -5.55 24.99
CA LYS A 147 2.02 -7.03 24.97
C LYS A 147 3.16 -7.67 24.17
N ALA A 148 3.47 -7.10 23.01
CA ALA A 148 4.54 -7.63 22.17
C ALA A 148 5.92 -7.48 22.84
N VAL A 149 6.17 -6.36 23.51
CA VAL A 149 7.40 -6.12 24.28
C VAL A 149 7.48 -7.03 25.49
N GLU A 150 6.41 -7.21 26.26
CA GLU A 150 6.37 -8.15 27.38
C GLU A 150 6.75 -9.57 26.93
N SER A 151 6.17 -10.05 25.83
CA SER A 151 6.53 -11.36 25.27
C SER A 151 7.98 -11.41 24.74
N LEU A 152 8.48 -10.35 24.10
CA LEU A 152 9.90 -10.28 23.68
C LEU A 152 10.88 -10.26 24.87
N GLN A 153 10.47 -9.71 26.01
CA GLN A 153 11.25 -9.72 27.25
C GLN A 153 11.24 -11.10 27.91
N GLU A 154 10.09 -11.76 27.98
CA GLU A 154 9.95 -13.15 28.47
C GLU A 154 10.85 -14.09 27.68
N GLU A 155 10.88 -13.93 26.36
CA GLU A 155 11.75 -14.68 25.47
C GLU A 155 13.21 -14.18 25.44
N THR A 156 13.56 -13.21 26.28
CA THR A 156 14.91 -12.64 26.44
C THR A 156 15.52 -12.00 25.20
N TYR A 157 14.70 -11.58 24.22
CA TYR A 157 15.20 -10.89 23.03
C TYR A 157 15.54 -9.42 23.29
N ILE A 158 14.79 -8.77 24.18
CA ILE A 158 15.03 -7.40 24.60
C ILE A 158 15.14 -7.33 26.12
N HIS A 159 15.87 -6.34 26.61
CA HIS A 159 15.92 -6.02 28.03
C HIS A 159 15.40 -4.60 28.26
N ARG A 160 14.74 -4.44 29.40
CA ARG A 160 14.23 -3.16 29.87
C ARG A 160 15.20 -2.60 30.90
N TYR A 161 15.61 -1.35 30.73
CA TYR A 161 16.52 -0.66 31.65
C TYR A 161 15.99 0.73 32.02
N ASN A 162 16.48 1.27 33.13
CA ASN A 162 16.21 2.64 33.56
C ASN A 162 17.52 3.41 33.54
N ARG A 163 17.54 4.62 32.99
CA ARG A 163 18.78 5.41 32.80
C ARG A 163 19.27 6.14 34.06
N GLY A 164 18.67 5.88 35.21
CA GLY A 164 19.08 6.45 36.49
C GLY A 164 18.60 7.90 36.69
N PHE A 165 18.71 8.37 37.94
CA PHE A 165 18.03 9.57 38.47
C PHE A 165 18.48 10.93 37.88
N ASN A 166 19.52 10.97 37.04
CA ASN A 166 20.09 12.23 36.51
C ASN A 166 19.43 12.74 35.23
N THR A 167 18.52 11.97 34.62
CA THR A 167 17.65 12.47 33.56
C THR A 167 16.25 12.69 34.15
N HIS A 168 15.71 13.91 34.05
CA HIS A 168 14.37 14.25 34.56
C HIS A 168 13.22 13.38 34.00
N SER A 169 13.48 12.53 33.02
CA SER A 169 12.56 11.51 32.53
C SER A 169 12.67 10.21 33.34
N LYS A 170 11.69 9.96 34.22
CA LYS A 170 11.41 8.62 34.77
C LYS A 170 10.86 7.73 33.66
N GLY A 171 11.75 7.22 32.81
CA GLY A 171 11.41 6.40 31.64
C GLY A 171 12.04 5.02 31.70
N TYR A 172 11.31 4.01 31.22
CA TYR A 172 11.89 2.71 30.91
C TYR A 172 12.24 2.66 29.43
N TYR A 173 13.42 2.12 29.16
CA TYR A 173 13.98 2.03 27.82
C TYR A 173 14.24 0.57 27.45
N TYR A 174 14.24 0.29 26.15
CA TYR A 174 14.40 -1.05 25.62
C TYR A 174 15.63 -1.14 24.72
N GLN A 175 16.40 -2.21 24.89
CA GLN A 175 17.55 -2.52 24.03
C GLN A 175 17.62 -4.03 23.78
N LEU A 176 18.15 -4.41 22.62
CA LEU A 176 18.33 -5.82 22.28
C LEU A 176 19.37 -6.49 23.18
N THR A 177 19.07 -7.71 23.61
CA THR A 177 20.06 -8.59 24.24
C THR A 177 20.98 -9.18 23.17
N PRO A 178 22.10 -9.84 23.54
CA PRO A 178 22.91 -10.60 22.60
C PRO A 178 22.12 -11.71 21.88
N LYS A 179 21.09 -12.30 22.53
CA LYS A 179 20.17 -13.25 21.91
C LYS A 179 19.32 -12.55 20.84
N GLY A 180 18.70 -11.42 21.19
CA GLY A 180 17.89 -10.62 20.26
C GLY A 180 18.65 -10.17 19.03
N LYS A 181 19.89 -9.70 19.19
CA LYS A 181 20.76 -9.31 18.07
C LYS A 181 21.03 -10.46 17.11
N ARG A 182 21.39 -11.64 17.64
CA ARG A 182 21.66 -12.84 16.81
C ARG A 182 20.44 -13.29 16.02
N VAL A 183 19.27 -13.32 16.67
CA VAL A 183 18.01 -13.70 16.01
C VAL A 183 17.60 -12.68 14.96
N HIS A 184 17.69 -11.39 15.26
CA HIS A 184 17.43 -10.33 14.28
C HIS A 184 18.34 -10.45 13.05
N GLN A 185 19.64 -10.68 13.26
CA GLN A 185 20.61 -10.87 12.17
C GLN A 185 20.31 -12.12 11.33
N ALA A 186 19.94 -13.24 11.96
CA ALA A 186 19.56 -14.45 11.25
C ALA A 186 18.33 -14.22 10.37
N ILE A 187 17.27 -13.61 10.93
CA ILE A 187 16.06 -13.27 10.17
C ILE A 187 16.37 -12.31 9.01
N GLN A 188 17.20 -11.29 9.23
CA GLN A 188 17.57 -10.35 8.17
C GLN A 188 18.31 -11.02 7.01
N ARG A 189 19.23 -11.93 7.32
CA ARG A 189 19.93 -12.72 6.30
C ARG A 189 18.94 -13.57 5.50
N ASP A 190 18.06 -14.28 6.20
CA ASP A 190 17.12 -15.20 5.57
C ASP A 190 16.06 -14.45 4.74
N LEU A 191 15.61 -13.26 5.21
CA LEU A 191 14.75 -12.36 4.43
C LEU A 191 15.45 -11.79 3.21
N THR A 192 16.74 -11.47 3.32
CA THR A 192 17.53 -11.00 2.16
C THR A 192 17.61 -12.11 1.10
N GLU A 193 17.87 -13.34 1.52
CA GLU A 193 17.89 -14.50 0.63
C GLU A 193 16.51 -14.78 0.02
N TYR A 194 15.44 -14.71 0.82
CA TYR A 194 14.07 -14.85 0.34
C TYR A 194 13.70 -13.78 -0.71
N HIS A 195 14.06 -12.52 -0.49
CA HIS A 195 13.86 -11.45 -1.48
C HIS A 195 14.66 -11.72 -2.77
N GLN A 196 15.91 -12.17 -2.66
CA GLN A 196 16.72 -12.55 -3.83
C GLN A 196 16.13 -13.73 -4.60
N LEU A 197 15.57 -14.72 -3.90
CA LEU A 197 14.91 -15.87 -4.51
C LEU A 197 13.60 -15.48 -5.19
N LEU A 198 12.81 -14.60 -4.58
CA LEU A 198 11.61 -14.04 -5.20
C LEU A 198 11.96 -13.27 -6.48
N GLN A 199 13.01 -12.44 -6.46
CA GLN A 199 13.49 -11.71 -7.64
C GLN A 199 13.90 -12.69 -8.76
N LYS A 200 14.63 -13.77 -8.44
CA LYS A 200 15.03 -14.79 -9.42
C LYS A 200 13.85 -15.61 -9.95
N ALA A 201 12.94 -16.03 -9.09
CA ALA A 201 11.83 -16.93 -9.44
C ALA A 201 10.72 -16.24 -10.23
N THR A 202 10.52 -14.95 -10.03
CA THR A 202 9.51 -14.17 -10.76
C THR A 202 10.00 -13.65 -12.11
N GLY A 203 11.30 -13.79 -12.43
CA GLY A 203 11.91 -13.15 -13.59
C GLY A 203 11.89 -11.62 -13.54
N LEU A 204 11.38 -11.04 -12.46
CA LEU A 204 11.35 -9.62 -12.19
C LEU A 204 12.74 -9.21 -11.65
N ALA A 205 13.66 -8.99 -12.58
CA ALA A 205 14.69 -7.94 -12.43
C ALA A 205 14.07 -6.55 -12.16
N GLU A 206 12.74 -6.49 -12.21
CA GLU A 206 11.83 -5.37 -12.12
C GLU A 206 11.14 -5.20 -10.75
N LEU A 207 11.60 -5.89 -9.69
CA LEU A 207 11.31 -5.39 -8.33
C LEU A 207 12.13 -4.13 -8.00
N ASP A 208 13.21 -3.86 -8.75
CA ASP A 208 13.83 -2.54 -8.88
C ASP A 208 13.01 -1.58 -9.78
N THR A 209 11.93 -2.04 -10.43
CA THR A 209 11.03 -1.22 -11.26
C THR A 209 9.57 -1.19 -10.77
N ILE A 210 9.26 -1.72 -9.57
CA ILE A 210 8.41 -0.94 -8.65
C ILE A 210 9.25 0.30 -8.36
N THR A 211 9.18 1.23 -9.31
CA THR A 211 10.26 2.15 -9.65
C THR A 211 10.73 2.85 -8.37
N PRO A 212 12.01 3.22 -8.21
CA PRO A 212 12.38 4.26 -7.25
C PRO A 212 11.38 5.42 -7.33
N ASN A 213 10.92 5.76 -8.54
CA ASN A 213 9.78 6.66 -8.80
C ASN A 213 8.42 6.27 -8.14
N LEU A 214 8.03 5.00 -8.08
CA LEU A 214 6.78 4.56 -7.42
C LEU A 214 6.94 4.52 -5.90
N ILE A 215 8.08 4.07 -5.38
CA ILE A 215 8.37 4.12 -3.93
C ILE A 215 8.53 5.59 -3.47
N GLU A 216 9.24 6.43 -4.24
CA GLU A 216 9.35 7.89 -4.04
C GLU A 216 8.01 8.62 -4.21
N ARG A 217 7.03 8.04 -4.89
CA ARG A 217 5.66 8.60 -4.99
C ARG A 217 4.74 8.09 -3.88
N ILE A 218 4.84 6.82 -3.53
CA ILE A 218 3.99 6.17 -2.54
C ILE A 218 4.41 6.56 -1.13
N VAL A 219 5.71 6.54 -0.80
CA VAL A 219 6.22 6.83 0.55
C VAL A 219 5.82 8.24 1.00
N PRO A 220 6.04 9.34 0.24
CA PRO A 220 5.60 10.67 0.67
C PRO A 220 4.07 10.84 0.69
N THR A 221 3.34 10.03 -0.07
CA THR A 221 1.87 10.03 -0.05
C THR A 221 1.35 9.30 1.19
N MET A 222 1.96 8.18 1.56
CA MET A 222 1.69 7.44 2.79
C MET A 222 2.11 8.25 4.02
N ASP A 223 3.27 8.91 4.00
CA ASP A 223 3.75 9.78 5.08
C ASP A 223 2.81 10.97 5.30
N ARG A 224 2.35 11.63 4.22
CA ARG A 224 1.32 12.66 4.30
C ARG A 224 0.01 12.13 4.87
N PHE A 225 -0.40 10.93 4.48
CA PHE A 225 -1.62 10.30 4.99
C PHE A 225 -1.50 9.95 6.49
N ILE A 226 -0.35 9.45 6.92
CA ILE A 226 -0.03 9.16 8.33
C ILE A 226 0.01 10.47 9.14
N ALA A 227 0.66 11.52 8.62
CA ALA A 227 0.72 12.84 9.25
C ALA A 227 -0.68 13.46 9.41
N ASN A 228 -1.51 13.39 8.37
CA ASN A 228 -2.90 13.88 8.40
C ASN A 228 -3.79 13.09 9.39
N ARG A 229 -3.45 11.82 9.66
CA ARG A 229 -4.11 11.03 10.72
C ARG A 229 -3.65 11.43 12.12
N LYS A 230 -2.38 11.79 12.29
CA LYS A 230 -1.83 12.28 13.56
C LYS A 230 -2.28 13.71 13.91
N SER A 231 -2.73 14.50 12.94
CA SER A 231 -3.16 15.90 13.13
C SER A 231 -4.66 16.12 13.36
N LYS A 232 -5.48 15.06 13.33
CA LYS A 232 -6.89 15.16 13.73
C LYS A 232 -7.00 14.96 15.26
N PRO A 233 -7.56 15.94 16.00
CA PRO A 233 -7.76 15.84 17.45
C PRO A 233 -8.78 14.77 17.82
#